data_AF-A0A818ZFM5-F1
#
_entry.id   AF-A0A818ZFM5-F1
#
_cell.length_a   1.000
_cell.length_b   1.000
_cell.length_c   1.000
_cell.angle_alpha   90.00
_cell.angle_beta   90.00
_cell.angle_gamma   90.00
#
_symmetry.space_group_name_H-M   'P 1'
#
loop_
_entity.id
_entity.type
_entity.pdbx_description
1 polymer ?
#
loop_
_entity_poly.entity_id
_entity_poly.type
_entity_poly.pdbx_seq_one_letter_code
_entity_poly.pdbx_strand_id
1 'polypeptide(L)'
;MHNISSLIQPYFRNTLFLIECCNGKLISQYAYYRNEEEVILMPKTTFTVISDPLNHVGGLNIVHLKEITDDADERTNLNEHEINSVKA
;
A
#
# COMPACT_ATOMS: atom_id res chain seq x y z
N MET A 1 -10.65 6.03 -8.59
CA MET A 1 -9.53 5.10 -8.84
C MET A 1 -8.29 5.94 -9.15
N HIS A 2 -7.37 6.09 -8.20
CA HIS A 2 -6.19 6.95 -8.36
C HIS A 2 -5.10 6.20 -9.15
N ASN A 3 -4.55 6.83 -10.19
CA ASN A 3 -3.48 6.26 -11.01
C ASN A 3 -2.14 6.37 -10.26
N ILE A 4 -1.34 5.30 -10.22
CA ILE A 4 -0.04 5.29 -9.53
C ILE A 4 0.92 6.38 -10.04
N SER A 5 0.81 6.76 -11.32
CA SER A 5 1.61 7.84 -11.90
C SER A 5 1.31 9.21 -11.27
N SER A 6 0.14 9.40 -10.66
CA SER A 6 -0.17 10.63 -9.91
C SER A 6 0.50 10.68 -8.54
N LEU A 7 0.89 9.52 -8.01
CA LEU A 7 1.57 9.38 -6.72
C LEU A 7 3.08 9.48 -6.88
N ILE A 8 3.60 9.16 -8.06
CA ILE A 8 5.03 9.26 -8.39
C ILE A 8 5.23 10.58 -9.14
N GLN A 9 5.53 11.66 -8.42
CA GLN A 9 5.76 12.94 -9.10
C GLN A 9 7.10 12.91 -9.86
N PRO A 10 7.19 13.50 -11.06
CA PRO A 10 8.34 13.38 -11.96
C PRO A 10 9.66 13.96 -11.41
N TYR A 11 9.61 14.77 -10.36
CA TYR A 11 10.80 15.34 -9.70
C TYR A 11 11.37 14.42 -8.60
N PHE A 12 10.62 13.41 -8.14
CA PHE A 12 11.11 12.41 -7.19
C PHE A 12 11.76 11.28 -7.98
N ARG A 13 13.07 11.12 -7.78
CA ARG A 13 13.88 10.15 -8.52
C ARG A 13 13.77 8.74 -7.93
N ASN A 14 13.40 8.65 -6.66
CA ASN A 14 13.33 7.41 -5.90
C ASN A 14 11.97 7.28 -5.23
N THR A 15 11.38 6.08 -5.29
CA THR A 15 10.14 5.77 -4.56
C THR A 15 10.42 4.62 -3.58
N LEU A 16 9.98 4.79 -2.34
CA LEU A 16 9.97 3.77 -1.30
C LEU A 16 8.52 3.35 -1.05
N PHE A 17 8.27 2.05 -1.08
CA PHE A 17 6.96 1.49 -0.74
C PHE A 17 7.00 0.93 0.67
N LEU A 18 6.06 1.37 1.51
CA LEU A 18 5.72 0.67 2.74
C LEU A 18 4.53 -0.26 2.42
N ILE A 19 4.67 -1.56 2.65
CA ILE A 19 3.68 -2.54 2.21
C ILE A 19 3.16 -3.33 3.41
N GLU A 20 1.87 -3.24 3.68
CA GLU A 20 1.13 -4.16 4.54
C GLU A 20 0.58 -5.31 3.67
N CYS A 21 0.99 -6.55 3.93
CA CYS A 21 0.50 -7.72 3.21
C CYS A 21 0.34 -8.93 4.13
N CYS A 22 -0.58 -9.83 3.76
CA CYS A 22 -0.87 -11.08 4.47
C CYS A 22 -0.51 -12.31 3.64
N ASN A 23 -0.51 -12.20 2.31
CA ASN A 23 -0.28 -13.34 1.42
C ASN A 23 1.17 -13.50 0.95
N GLY A 24 2.08 -12.66 1.44
CA GLY A 24 3.51 -12.76 1.15
C GLY A 24 4.12 -14.09 1.60
N LYS A 25 5.09 -14.59 0.84
CA LYS A 25 5.87 -15.79 1.19
C LYS A 25 7.28 -15.39 1.57
N LEU A 26 7.64 -15.65 2.83
CA LEU A 26 9.02 -15.54 3.29
C LEU A 26 9.86 -16.62 2.61
N ILE A 27 10.87 -16.21 1.85
CA ILE A 27 11.73 -17.13 1.08
C ILE A 27 13.17 -17.14 1.55
N SER A 28 13.47 -16.56 2.72
CA SER A 28 14.83 -16.42 3.26
C SER A 28 15.59 -17.74 3.38
N GLN A 29 14.89 -18.86 3.53
CA GLN A 29 15.51 -20.19 3.56
C GLN A 29 15.99 -20.68 2.19
N TYR A 30 15.42 -20.14 1.12
CA TYR A 30 15.68 -20.48 -0.27
C TYR A 30 16.51 -19.41 -1.00
N ALA A 31 16.61 -18.21 -0.44
CA ALA A 31 17.40 -17.10 -0.98
C ALA A 31 18.91 -17.28 -0.73
N TYR A 32 19.72 -16.69 -1.62
CA TYR A 32 21.18 -16.67 -1.48
C TYR A 32 21.61 -15.82 -0.27
N TYR A 33 20.99 -14.64 -0.09
CA TYR A 33 21.23 -13.74 1.03
C TYR A 33 20.14 -13.89 2.10
N ARG A 34 20.30 -14.88 2.97
CA ARG A 34 19.27 -15.28 3.95
C ARG A 34 18.87 -14.18 4.96
N ASN A 35 19.75 -13.20 5.18
CA ASN A 35 19.53 -12.15 6.17
C ASN A 35 18.70 -10.97 5.63
N GLU A 36 18.33 -10.98 4.34
CA GLU A 36 17.49 -9.93 3.76
C GLU A 36 16.01 -10.10 4.09
N GLU A 37 15.63 -11.21 4.74
CA GLU A 37 14.23 -11.50 5.10
C GLU A 37 13.27 -11.40 3.91
N GLU A 38 13.74 -11.79 2.71
CA GLU A 38 13.03 -11.59 1.45
C GLU A 38 11.63 -12.22 1.46
N VAL A 39 10.64 -11.40 1.10
CA VAL A 39 9.23 -11.80 0.95
C VAL A 39 8.82 -11.65 -0.51
N ILE A 40 8.33 -12.73 -1.12
CA ILE A 40 7.74 -12.72 -2.45
C ILE A 40 6.22 -12.55 -2.36
N LEU A 41 5.72 -11.59 -3.14
CA LEU A 41 4.30 -11.42 -3.42
C LEU A 41 3.94 -12.16 -4.70
N MET A 42 2.77 -12.80 -4.72
CA MET A 42 2.33 -13.53 -5.90
C MET A 42 1.98 -12.55 -7.05
N PRO A 43 2.13 -12.96 -8.32
CA PRO A 43 1.64 -12.16 -9.42
C PRO A 43 0.16 -11.85 -9.25
N LYS A 44 -0.23 -10.63 -9.65
CA LYS A 44 -1.58 -10.07 -9.48
C LYS A 44 -2.00 -9.76 -8.04
N THR A 45 -1.11 -9.77 -7.05
CA THR A 45 -1.41 -9.14 -5.75
C THR A 45 -1.77 -7.66 -5.98
N THR A 46 -2.92 -7.25 -5.46
CA THR A 46 -3.46 -5.89 -5.59
C THR A 46 -3.30 -5.13 -4.29
N PHE A 47 -3.11 -3.82 -4.40
CA PHE A 47 -2.91 -2.94 -3.27
C PHE A 47 -3.79 -1.70 -3.39
N THR A 48 -4.24 -1.21 -2.24
CA THR A 48 -4.80 0.13 -2.11
C THR A 48 -3.79 1.07 -1.48
N VAL A 49 -3.86 2.35 -1.86
CA VAL A 49 -3.03 3.42 -1.28
C VAL A 49 -3.77 3.95 -0.07
N ILE A 50 -3.17 3.84 1.11
CA ILE A 50 -3.87 4.13 2.37
C ILE A 50 -3.62 5.54 2.91
N SER A 51 -2.64 6.26 2.37
CA SER A 51 -2.35 7.64 2.74
C SER A 51 -1.77 8.41 1.56
N ASP A 52 -1.85 9.74 1.63
CA ASP A 52 -1.13 10.59 0.68
C ASP A 52 0.39 10.29 0.74
N PRO A 53 1.08 10.28 -0.41
CA PRO A 53 2.52 10.05 -0.44
C PRO A 53 3.29 11.11 0.34
N LEU A 54 4.27 10.66 1.14
CA LEU A 54 5.16 11.55 1.86
C LEU A 54 6.37 11.89 0.99
N ASN A 55 6.50 13.17 0.66
CA ASN A 55 7.61 13.70 -0.12
C ASN A 55 8.72 14.21 0.81
N HIS A 56 9.87 13.54 0.81
CA HIS A 56 11.00 13.93 1.65
C HIS A 56 11.96 14.90 0.93
N VAL A 57 12.62 15.75 1.72
CA VAL A 57 13.63 16.71 1.25
C VAL A 57 14.85 15.92 0.74
N GLY A 58 14.94 15.75 -0.58
CA GLY A 58 15.93 14.87 -1.21
C GLY A 58 15.40 14.09 -2.42
N GLY A 59 14.12 14.24 -2.77
CA GLY A 59 13.56 13.58 -3.95
C GLY A 59 13.17 12.12 -3.70
N LEU A 60 12.96 11.74 -2.43
CA LEU A 60 12.37 10.46 -2.04
C LEU A 60 10.86 10.61 -1.86
N ASN A 61 10.11 9.77 -2.57
CA ASN A 61 8.66 9.64 -2.47
C ASN A 61 8.30 8.37 -1.69
N ILE A 62 7.56 8.48 -0.59
CA ILE A 62 7.17 7.32 0.23
C ILE A 62 5.68 7.05 0.05
N VAL A 63 5.33 5.85 -0.40
CA VAL A 63 3.95 5.44 -0.68
C VAL A 63 3.57 4.28 0.25
N HIS A 64 2.47 4.44 0.99
CA HIS A 64 1.95 3.38 1.86
C HIS A 64 0.86 2.58 1.15
N LEU A 65 1.11 1.28 1.01
CA LEU A 65 0.26 0.32 0.33
C LEU A 65 -0.26 -0.73 1.32
N LYS A 66 -1.54 -1.09 1.17
CA LYS A 66 -2.15 -2.20 1.89
C LYS A 66 -2.74 -3.18 0.90
N GLU A 67 -2.39 -4.46 1.05
CA GLU A 67 -2.91 -5.54 0.22
C GLU A 67 -4.44 -5.59 0.30
N ILE A 68 -5.09 -5.72 -0.87
CA ILE A 68 -6.52 -5.97 -0.94
C ILE A 68 -6.71 -7.48 -0.86
N THR A 69 -7.33 -7.95 0.21
CA THR A 69 -7.70 -9.35 0.41
C THR A 69 -9.19 -9.54 0.16
N ASP A 70 -9.61 -10.70 -0.33
CA ASP A 70 -11.03 -10.99 -0.58
C ASP A 70 -11.90 -10.86 0.70
N ASP A 71 -11.30 -10.98 1.88
CA ASP A 71 -11.98 -10.77 3.18
C ASP A 71 -12.17 -9.29 3.57
N ALA A 72 -11.61 -8.34 2.82
CA ALA A 72 -11.59 -6.91 3.18
C ALA A 72 -12.78 -6.11 2.65
N ASP A 73 -13.68 -6.72 1.86
CA ASP A 73 -14.83 -6.04 1.23
C ASP A 73 -15.98 -5.70 2.21
N GLU A 74 -15.88 -6.02 3.50
CA GLU A 74 -16.96 -5.73 4.46
C GLU A 74 -16.83 -4.40 5.23
N ARG A 75 -15.70 -3.67 5.17
CA ARG A 75 -15.45 -2.53 6.10
C ARG A 75 -15.60 -1.12 5.53
N THR A 76 -15.94 -0.95 4.25
CA THR A 76 -16.01 0.40 3.64
C THR A 76 -17.38 1.07 3.71
N ASN A 77 -18.41 0.44 4.30
CA ASN A 77 -19.78 0.96 4.34
C ASN A 77 -20.23 1.57 5.68
N LEU A 78 -19.35 1.74 6.68
CA LEU A 78 -19.76 2.22 8.01
C LEU A 78 -19.76 3.76 8.17
N ASN A 79 -19.39 4.52 7.13
CA ASN A 79 -19.10 5.95 7.29
C ASN A 79 -20.18 6.87 6.72
N GLU A 80 -21.15 6.35 5.95
CA GLU A 80 -22.18 7.19 5.31
C GLU A 80 -23.43 7.42 6.17
N HIS A 81 -23.68 6.58 7.19
CA HIS A 81 -24.92 6.66 7.96
C HIS A 81 -24.88 7.64 9.16
N GLU A 82 -23.68 7.98 9.68
CA GLU A 82 -23.54 8.93 10.80
C GLU A 82 -23.58 10.40 10.35
N ILE A 83 -23.24 10.72 9.10
CA ILE A 83 -23.20 12.11 8.62
C ILE A 83 -24.63 12.69 8.42
N ASN A 84 -25.62 11.84 8.14
CA ASN A 84 -26.99 12.28 7.90
C ASN A 84 -27.85 12.46 9.16
N SER A 85 -27.35 12.11 10.36
CA SER A 85 -28.11 12.26 11.62
C SER A 85 -27.87 13.61 12.33
N VAL A 86 -27.01 14.49 11.79
CA VAL A 86 -26.70 15.81 12.39
C VAL A 86 -27.36 16.97 11.64
N LYS A 87 -28.28 16.70 10.70
CA LYS A 87 -29.03 17.71 9.92
C LYS A 87 -30.55 17.55 10.01
N ALA A 88 -31.08 17.32 11.20
CA ALA A 88 -32.52 17.45 11.49
C ALA A 88 -32.75 18.56 12.52
#